data_AF-A0A971PXC1-F1
#
_entry.id   AF-A0A971PXC1-F1
#
_cell.length_a   1.000
_cell.length_b   1.000
_cell.length_c   1.000
_cell.angle_alpha   90.00
_cell.angle_beta   90.00
_cell.angle_gamma   90.00
#
_symmetry.space_group_name_H-M   'P 1'
#
loop_
_entity.id
_entity.type
_entity.pdbx_description
1 polymer ?
#
loop_
_entity_poly.entity_id
_entity_poly.type
_entity_poly.pdbx_seq_one_letter_code
_entity_poly.pdbx_strand_id
1 'polypeptide(L)'
;MNHSGNSGIAWVGIAKHIHDGSCLFRCVLAEELGHHYTSTGNSLPVKCSSYRQKMNISRSEYQARKWAALELIPLNMIKKALASGITEVWELAEEFGVTEDVARFRMRLPDVQGAGLGVKRQITIGSNDKLIFYDLSFGTTD
;
A
#
# COMPACT_ATOMS: atom_id res chain seq x y z
N MET A 1 -25.93 -22.53 -23.68
CA MET A 1 -25.23 -21.34 -23.16
C MET A 1 -24.21 -21.83 -22.15
N ASN A 2 -22.98 -22.13 -22.58
CA ASN A 2 -21.90 -22.54 -21.69
C ASN A 2 -20.75 -21.55 -21.89
N HIS A 3 -20.65 -20.55 -21.02
CA HIS A 3 -19.44 -19.74 -20.91
C HIS A 3 -18.39 -20.58 -20.18
N SER A 4 -17.62 -21.39 -20.92
CA SER A 4 -16.41 -22.00 -20.41
C SER A 4 -15.36 -20.91 -20.23
N GLY A 5 -15.28 -20.38 -19.00
CA GLY A 5 -14.25 -19.45 -18.57
C GLY A 5 -12.88 -20.09 -18.76
N ASN A 6 -12.11 -19.56 -19.71
CA ASN A 6 -10.73 -19.93 -19.90
C ASN A 6 -9.91 -19.21 -18.81
N SER A 7 -9.81 -19.81 -17.63
CA SER A 7 -8.92 -19.35 -16.56
C SER A 7 -7.49 -19.68 -16.96
N GLY A 8 -6.90 -18.80 -17.78
CA GLY A 8 -5.49 -18.86 -18.12
C GLY A 8 -4.63 -18.88 -16.86
N ILE A 9 -3.66 -19.78 -16.81
CA ILE A 9 -2.66 -19.84 -15.74
C ILE A 9 -1.86 -18.53 -15.79
N ALA A 10 -1.97 -17.71 -14.76
CA ALA A 10 -1.16 -16.50 -14.62
C ALA A 10 0.20 -16.90 -14.04
N TRP A 11 1.26 -16.60 -14.79
CA TRP A 11 2.64 -16.78 -14.34
C TRP A 11 3.14 -15.46 -13.77
N VAL A 12 3.62 -15.50 -12.52
CA VAL A 12 4.25 -14.34 -11.86
C VAL A 12 5.77 -14.56 -11.87
N GLY A 13 6.50 -13.57 -12.38
CA GLY A 13 7.96 -13.59 -12.41
C GLY A 13 8.54 -12.75 -11.28
N ILE A 14 9.29 -13.37 -10.36
CA ILE A 14 10.04 -12.65 -9.31
C ILE A 14 11.53 -12.73 -9.64
N ALA A 15 12.25 -11.62 -9.46
CA ALA A 15 13.68 -11.60 -9.74
C ALA A 15 14.45 -12.49 -8.76
N LYS A 16 15.37 -13.33 -9.27
CA LYS A 16 16.09 -14.35 -8.48
C LYS A 16 16.89 -13.83 -7.27
N HIS A 17 17.25 -12.54 -7.26
CA HIS A 17 17.98 -11.91 -6.17
C HIS A 17 17.08 -11.45 -5.02
N ILE A 18 15.76 -11.51 -5.21
CA ILE A 18 14.79 -11.26 -4.15
C ILE A 18 14.65 -12.57 -3.38
N HIS A 19 15.21 -12.60 -2.17
CA HIS A 19 15.22 -13.79 -1.33
C HIS A 19 13.82 -14.09 -0.79
N ASP A 20 13.40 -15.35 -0.89
CA ASP A 20 12.18 -15.86 -0.27
C ASP A 20 12.14 -15.49 1.21
N GLY A 21 10.98 -15.00 1.67
CA GLY A 21 10.78 -14.58 3.05
C GLY A 21 11.27 -13.17 3.42
N SER A 22 11.98 -12.47 2.52
CA SER A 22 12.32 -11.05 2.74
C SER A 22 11.08 -10.15 2.69
N CYS A 23 11.12 -9.00 3.37
CA CYS A 23 10.06 -7.99 3.28
C CYS A 23 9.81 -7.58 1.82
N LEU A 24 10.89 -7.43 1.03
CA LEU A 24 10.79 -7.13 -0.40
C LEU A 24 10.06 -8.21 -1.18
N PHE A 25 10.37 -9.49 -0.93
CA PHE A 25 9.66 -10.61 -1.56
C PHE A 25 8.16 -10.57 -1.26
N ARG A 26 7.79 -10.40 0.01
CA ARG A 26 6.38 -10.33 0.43
C ARG A 26 5.65 -9.17 -0.24
N CYS A 27 6.27 -8.00 -0.31
CA CYS A 27 5.71 -6.83 -0.96
C CYS A 27 5.52 -7.03 -2.47
N VAL A 28 6.54 -7.54 -3.16
CA VAL A 28 6.49 -7.80 -4.61
C VAL A 28 5.45 -8.87 -4.93
N LEU A 29 5.44 -9.98 -4.20
CA LEU A 29 4.45 -11.04 -4.39
C LEU A 29 3.02 -10.52 -4.20
N ALA A 30 2.78 -9.69 -3.18
CA ALA A 30 1.46 -9.10 -2.95
C ALA A 30 1.06 -8.13 -4.07
N GLU A 31 1.97 -7.35 -4.64
CA GLU A 31 1.70 -6.46 -5.79
C GLU A 31 1.34 -7.27 -7.04
N GLU A 32 2.03 -8.37 -7.31
CA GLU A 32 1.73 -9.27 -8.43
C GLU A 32 0.38 -10.00 -8.26
N LEU A 33 0.05 -10.43 -7.04
CA LEU A 33 -1.29 -10.92 -6.72
C LEU A 33 -2.35 -9.82 -6.91
N GLY A 34 -2.03 -8.59 -6.50
CA GLY A 34 -2.88 -7.42 -6.73
C GLY A 34 -3.15 -7.21 -8.22
N HIS A 35 -2.15 -7.37 -9.09
CA HIS A 35 -2.36 -7.33 -10.53
C HIS A 35 -3.32 -8.43 -11.00
N HIS A 36 -3.19 -9.66 -10.50
CA HIS A 36 -4.11 -10.74 -10.84
C HIS A 36 -5.56 -10.46 -10.41
N TYR A 37 -5.77 -9.97 -9.19
CA TYR A 37 -7.11 -9.73 -8.63
C TYR A 37 -7.77 -8.44 -9.09
N THR A 38 -7.00 -7.40 -9.44
CA THR A 38 -7.54 -6.10 -9.85
C THR A 38 -7.64 -5.91 -11.35
N SER A 39 -6.91 -6.71 -12.15
CA SER A 39 -6.94 -6.62 -13.60
C SER A 39 -8.14 -7.37 -14.18
N THR A 40 -9.28 -6.70 -14.33
CA THR A 40 -10.37 -7.18 -15.20
C THR A 40 -10.07 -6.83 -16.66
N GLY A 41 -9.19 -7.62 -17.31
CA GLY A 41 -9.20 -7.77 -18.77
C GLY A 41 -8.41 -6.76 -19.62
N ASN A 42 -7.22 -6.31 -19.23
CA ASN A 42 -6.31 -5.67 -20.19
C ASN A 42 -4.83 -5.74 -19.76
N SER A 43 -4.24 -6.93 -19.83
CA SER A 43 -2.87 -7.19 -19.34
C SER A 43 -1.96 -7.63 -20.48
N LEU A 44 -1.58 -6.70 -21.36
CA LEU A 44 -0.42 -6.89 -22.23
C LEU A 44 0.36 -5.57 -22.33
N PRO A 45 1.66 -5.55 -22.00
CA PRO A 45 2.53 -4.42 -22.29
C PRO A 45 2.82 -4.42 -23.80
N VAL A 46 1.86 -3.97 -24.59
CA VAL A 46 2.08 -3.70 -26.03
C VAL A 46 2.95 -2.45 -26.12
N LYS A 47 4.00 -2.46 -26.95
CA LYS A 47 4.92 -1.32 -27.15
C LYS A 47 4.17 0.03 -27.13
N CYS A 48 4.45 0.83 -26.10
CA CYS A 48 3.76 2.07 -25.76
C CYS A 48 3.78 3.07 -26.93
N SER A 49 2.65 3.21 -27.62
CA SER A 49 2.48 4.16 -28.72
C SER A 49 1.40 5.22 -28.46
N SER A 50 0.59 5.11 -27.39
CA SER A 50 -0.43 6.10 -27.05
C SER A 50 -0.43 6.52 -25.57
N TYR A 51 -0.79 7.79 -25.32
CA TYR A 51 -0.96 8.37 -23.99
C TYR A 51 -1.99 7.60 -23.13
N ARG A 52 -3.08 7.14 -23.75
CA ARG A 52 -4.15 6.38 -23.09
C ARG A 52 -3.65 5.07 -22.49
N GLN A 53 -2.75 4.37 -23.17
CA GLN A 53 -2.21 3.11 -22.69
C GLN A 53 -1.25 3.31 -21.51
N LYS A 54 -0.41 4.36 -21.53
CA LYS A 54 0.43 4.73 -20.38
C LYS A 54 -0.40 5.01 -19.14
N MET A 55 -1.50 5.76 -19.27
CA MET A 55 -2.41 6.02 -18.16
C MET A 55 -3.06 4.73 -17.61
N ASN A 56 -3.43 3.80 -18.49
CA ASN A 56 -4.01 2.52 -18.06
C ASN A 56 -3.00 1.66 -17.27
N ILE A 57 -1.74 1.62 -17.71
CA ILE A 57 -0.66 0.93 -16.99
C ILE A 57 -0.49 1.54 -15.59
N SER A 58 -0.34 2.87 -15.48
CA SER A 58 -0.18 3.54 -14.19
C SER A 58 -1.38 3.33 -13.25
N ARG A 59 -2.60 3.23 -13.78
CA ARG A 59 -3.80 2.91 -12.99
C ARG A 59 -3.76 1.47 -12.46
N SER A 60 -3.37 0.51 -13.30
CA SER A 60 -3.25 -0.90 -12.91
C SER A 60 -2.16 -1.09 -11.85
N GLU A 61 -0.98 -0.49 -12.04
CA GLU A 61 0.10 -0.48 -11.03
C GLU A 61 -0.37 0.11 -9.70
N TYR A 62 -1.05 1.26 -9.73
CA TYR A 62 -1.59 1.86 -8.51
C TYR A 62 -2.64 0.97 -7.83
N GLN A 63 -3.53 0.33 -8.59
CA GLN A 63 -4.54 -0.58 -8.05
C GLN A 63 -3.93 -1.82 -7.42
N ALA A 64 -2.95 -2.42 -8.09
CA ALA A 64 -2.19 -3.56 -7.58
C ALA A 64 -1.46 -3.22 -6.28
N ARG A 65 -0.74 -2.09 -6.25
CA ARG A 65 -0.07 -1.59 -5.06
C ARG A 65 -1.02 -1.26 -3.92
N LYS A 66 -2.18 -0.67 -4.23
CA LYS A 66 -3.24 -0.40 -3.26
C LYS A 66 -3.79 -1.69 -2.67
N TRP A 67 -4.07 -2.68 -3.51
CA TRP A 67 -4.52 -3.99 -3.06
C TRP A 67 -3.47 -4.64 -2.14
N ALA A 68 -2.20 -4.68 -2.57
CA ALA A 68 -1.11 -5.24 -1.78
C ALA A 68 -0.97 -4.57 -0.41
N ALA A 69 -1.04 -3.23 -0.35
CA ALA A 69 -0.94 -2.50 0.91
C ALA A 69 -2.13 -2.81 1.85
N LEU A 70 -3.35 -2.94 1.32
CA LEU A 70 -4.54 -3.27 2.12
C LEU A 70 -4.47 -4.69 2.69
N GLU A 71 -3.98 -5.65 1.90
CA GLU A 71 -3.82 -7.04 2.33
C GLU A 71 -2.67 -7.22 3.33
N LEU A 72 -1.52 -6.60 3.07
CA LEU A 72 -0.35 -6.72 3.94
C LEU A 72 -0.51 -5.95 5.26
N ILE A 73 -1.24 -4.83 5.24
CA ILE A 73 -1.39 -3.95 6.40
C ILE A 73 -2.87 -3.60 6.62
N PRO A 74 -3.66 -4.50 7.22
CA PRO A 74 -5.08 -4.24 7.48
C PRO A 74 -5.31 -3.05 8.43
N LEU A 75 -6.38 -2.27 8.21
CA LEU A 75 -6.65 -1.06 8.99
C LEU A 75 -6.81 -1.32 10.50
N ASN A 76 -7.44 -2.44 10.86
CA ASN A 76 -7.60 -2.85 12.25
C ASN A 76 -6.25 -3.14 12.93
N MET A 77 -5.26 -3.65 12.19
CA MET A 77 -3.92 -3.87 12.72
C MET A 77 -3.17 -2.55 12.89
N ILE A 78 -3.32 -1.60 11.96
CA ILE A 78 -2.78 -0.24 12.11
C ILE A 78 -3.30 0.40 13.40
N LYS A 79 -4.61 0.31 13.65
CA LYS A 79 -5.22 0.80 14.90
C LYS A 79 -4.59 0.17 16.15
N LYS A 80 -4.35 -1.14 16.12
CA LYS A 80 -3.71 -1.86 17.25
C LYS A 80 -2.26 -1.43 17.45
N ALA A 81 -1.47 -1.33 16.38
CA ALA A 81 -0.07 -0.91 16.44
C ALA A 81 0.06 0.52 16.99
N LEU A 82 -0.79 1.44 16.53
CA LEU A 82 -0.83 2.81 17.06
C LEU A 82 -1.24 2.83 18.54
N ALA A 83 -2.21 1.99 18.94
CA ALA A 83 -2.63 1.88 20.34
C ALA A 83 -1.54 1.27 21.24
N SER A 84 -0.64 0.44 20.70
CA SER A 84 0.54 -0.07 21.40
C SER A 84 1.74 0.90 21.36
N GLY A 85 1.58 2.09 20.78
CA GLY A 85 2.62 3.13 20.75
C GLY A 85 3.54 3.11 19.53
N ILE A 86 3.34 2.20 18.59
CA ILE A 86 4.08 2.16 17.32
C ILE A 86 3.55 3.30 16.45
N THR A 87 4.35 4.34 16.21
CA THR A 87 3.89 5.51 15.42
C THR A 87 4.79 5.85 14.24
N GLU A 88 6.01 5.34 14.23
CA GLU A 88 6.97 5.64 13.19
C GLU A 88 6.85 4.67 12.02
N VAL A 89 7.14 5.15 10.80
CA VAL A 89 6.93 4.36 9.57
C VAL A 89 7.83 3.12 9.53
N TRP A 90 9.07 3.23 10.04
CA TRP A 90 9.99 2.10 10.09
C TRP A 90 9.54 1.04 11.11
N GLU A 91 9.01 1.45 12.27
CA GLU A 91 8.46 0.51 13.27
C GLU A 91 7.24 -0.22 12.71
N LEU A 92 6.36 0.48 11.99
CA LEU A 92 5.25 -0.14 11.28
C LEU A 92 5.75 -1.11 10.20
N ALA A 93 6.78 -0.74 9.45
CA ALA A 93 7.34 -1.60 8.41
C ALA A 93 7.90 -2.90 9.01
N GLU A 94 8.58 -2.81 10.16
CA GLU A 94 9.09 -3.95 10.91
C GLU A 94 7.96 -4.82 11.47
N GLU A 95 6.97 -4.22 12.13
CA GLU A 95 5.81 -4.91 12.71
C GLU A 95 5.03 -5.73 11.66
N PHE A 96 4.84 -5.16 10.46
CA PHE A 96 4.13 -5.85 9.37
C PHE A 96 5.06 -6.69 8.47
N GLY A 97 6.37 -6.60 8.66
CA GLY A 97 7.40 -7.23 7.83
C GLY A 97 7.30 -6.84 6.35
N VAL A 98 7.12 -5.56 6.09
CA VAL A 98 7.01 -4.95 4.75
C VAL A 98 8.16 -3.96 4.54
N THR A 99 8.31 -3.45 3.32
CA THR A 99 9.23 -2.32 3.08
C THR A 99 8.63 -1.02 3.60
N GLU A 100 9.49 -0.08 4.01
CA GLU A 100 9.06 1.27 4.44
C GLU A 100 8.22 1.98 3.39
N ASP A 101 8.49 1.76 2.10
CA ASP A 101 7.71 2.35 1.01
C ASP A 101 6.26 1.88 1.02
N VAL A 102 6.01 0.58 1.27
CA VAL A 102 4.66 0.03 1.39
C VAL A 102 3.97 0.55 2.64
N ALA A 103 4.67 0.61 3.78
CA ALA A 103 4.14 1.20 5.01
C ALA A 103 3.77 2.68 4.81
N ARG A 104 4.66 3.47 4.21
CA ARG A 104 4.42 4.90 3.91
C ARG A 104 3.28 5.08 2.92
N PHE A 105 3.19 4.23 1.91
CA PHE A 105 2.08 4.24 0.96
C PHE A 105 0.76 3.94 1.67
N ARG A 106 0.73 2.91 2.51
CA ARG A 106 -0.46 2.52 3.29
C ARG A 106 -0.98 3.64 4.16
N MET A 107 -0.09 4.35 4.86
CA MET A 107 -0.44 5.46 5.75
C MET A 107 -1.01 6.68 5.01
N ARG A 108 -0.83 6.78 3.69
CA ARG A 108 -1.43 7.83 2.84
C ARG A 108 -2.78 7.43 2.27
N LEU A 109 -3.24 6.19 2.45
CA LEU A 109 -4.54 5.78 1.92
C LEU A 109 -5.69 6.46 2.68
N PRO A 110 -6.81 6.78 1.99
CA PRO A 110 -7.90 7.55 2.59
C PRO A 110 -8.57 6.90 3.80
N ASP A 111 -8.54 5.58 3.91
CA ASP A 111 -9.12 4.86 5.05
C ASP A 111 -8.29 5.01 6.34
N VAL A 112 -6.97 5.20 6.22
CA VAL A 112 -6.09 5.53 7.36
C VAL A 112 -6.16 7.01 7.68
N GLN A 113 -6.11 7.87 6.66
CA GLN A 113 -6.20 9.32 6.86
C GLN A 113 -7.57 9.76 7.37
N GLY A 114 -8.65 9.17 6.85
CA GLY A 114 -10.02 9.43 7.27
C GLY A 114 -10.36 8.86 8.65
N ALA A 115 -9.60 7.87 9.14
CA ALA A 115 -9.69 7.40 10.52
C ALA A 115 -8.99 8.32 11.53
N GLY A 116 -8.38 9.43 11.08
CA GLY A 116 -7.57 10.31 11.94
C GLY A 116 -6.21 9.71 12.33
N LEU A 117 -5.80 8.62 11.68
CA LEU A 117 -4.59 7.85 12.00
C LEU A 117 -3.40 8.20 11.08
N GLY A 118 -3.54 9.28 10.29
CA GLY A 118 -2.53 9.71 9.34
C GLY A 118 -1.26 10.21 10.02
N VAL A 119 -0.12 9.94 9.37
CA VAL A 119 1.24 10.37 9.76
C VAL A 119 1.24 11.78 10.35
N LYS A 120 1.84 11.94 11.55
CA LYS A 120 2.05 13.23 12.21
C LYS A 120 2.61 14.25 11.21
N ARG A 121 1.85 15.29 10.89
CA ARG A 121 2.39 16.43 10.14
C ARG A 121 3.24 17.25 11.11
N GLN A 122 4.56 17.12 11.03
CA GLN A 122 5.47 18.06 11.67
C GLN A 122 5.36 19.41 10.94
N ILE A 123 4.66 20.38 11.54
CA ILE A 123 4.67 21.77 11.06
C ILE A 123 5.80 22.47 11.80
N THR A 124 6.97 22.60 11.16
CA THR A 124 8.08 23.41 11.69
C THR A 124 7.78 24.89 11.39
N ILE A 125 7.25 25.63 12.36
CA ILE A 125 7.25 27.10 12.30
C ILE A 125 8.57 27.58 12.89
N GLY A 126 9.32 28.34 12.09
CA GLY A 126 10.69 28.74 12.40
C GLY A 126 10.86 29.48 13.72
N SER A 127 11.95 29.10 14.40
CA SER A 127 12.66 29.80 15.48
C SER A 127 11.86 30.08 16.75
N ASN A 128 11.68 29.04 17.57
CA ASN A 128 12.25 28.95 18.93
C ASN A 128 11.83 27.60 19.54
N ASP A 129 12.83 26.82 19.94
CA ASP A 129 12.69 25.47 20.46
C ASP A 129 11.72 25.41 21.64
N LYS A 130 10.72 24.51 21.59
CA LYS A 130 10.08 23.76 22.72
C LYS A 130 8.57 23.47 22.65
N LEU A 131 7.88 23.53 21.51
CA LEU A 131 6.46 23.12 21.46
C LEU A 131 6.17 22.09 20.37
N ILE A 132 5.98 20.83 20.79
CA ILE A 132 5.38 19.77 19.97
C ILE A 132 3.89 19.74 20.33
N PHE A 133 3.03 20.13 19.40
CA PHE A 133 1.59 19.96 19.55
C PHE A 133 1.19 18.59 19.03
N TYR A 134 0.61 17.76 19.90
CA TYR A 134 -0.08 16.53 19.50
C TYR A 134 -1.55 16.88 19.29
N ASP A 135 -2.03 16.85 18.04
CA ASP A 135 -3.48 16.92 17.78
C ASP A 135 -4.10 15.58 18.18
N LEU A 136 -4.85 15.60 19.28
CA LEU A 136 -5.60 14.49 19.86
C LEU A 136 -7.10 14.69 19.64
N SER A 137 -7.49 15.35 18.55
CA SER A 137 -8.88 15.51 18.15
C SER A 137 -9.46 14.15 17.72
N PHE A 138 -9.77 13.32 18.72
CA PHE A 138 -10.75 12.25 18.68
C PHE A 138 -12.07 12.85 18.17
N GLY A 139 -12.35 12.66 16.89
CA GLY A 139 -13.70 12.76 16.38
C GLY A 139 -14.43 11.47 16.74
N THR A 140 -15.06 11.43 17.92
CA THR A 140 -16.16 10.50 18.16
C THR A 140 -17.23 10.81 17.12
N THR A 141 -17.47 9.87 16.21
CA THR A 141 -18.68 9.89 15.40
C THR A 141 -19.73 9.11 16.19
N ASP A 142 -20.80 9.81 16.57
CA ASP A 142 -22.08 9.20 16.95
C ASP A 142 -22.61 8.31 15.83
#